data_AF-J5R4Y5-F1
#
_entry.id   AF-J5R4Y5-F1
#
_cell.length_a   1.000
_cell.length_b   1.000
_cell.length_c   1.000
_cell.angle_alpha   90.00
_cell.angle_beta   90.00
_cell.angle_gamma   90.00
#
_symmetry.space_group_name_H-M   'P 1'
#
loop_
_entity.id
_entity.type
_entity.pdbx_description
1 polymer ?
#
loop_
_entity_poly.entity_id
_entity_poly.type
_entity_poly.pdbx_seq_one_letter_code
_entity_poly.pdbx_strand_id
1 'polypeptide(L)'
;MSYNNIGLSTARGSGTNGFIQRNSASLAVRSGPPGGFGGQQSYEDYLNEIAKPPIHRNPDAGILEHERKRQVEIKCLELRDQLEDEG
;
A
#
# COMPACT_ATOMS: atom_id res chain seq x y z
N MET A 1 -28.08 -9.07 26.07
CA MET A 1 -28.49 -9.73 24.82
C MET A 1 -27.22 -9.96 24.02
N SER A 2 -26.85 -11.22 23.78
CA SER A 2 -25.70 -11.57 22.93
C SER A 2 -26.14 -11.57 21.48
N TYR A 3 -25.37 -10.92 20.59
CA TYR A 3 -25.60 -10.92 19.14
C TYR A 3 -24.39 -11.56 18.47
N ASN A 4 -24.60 -12.51 17.56
CA ASN A 4 -23.53 -13.28 16.89
C ASN A 4 -22.50 -13.91 17.87
N ASN A 5 -22.96 -14.45 19.00
CA ASN A 5 -22.11 -14.97 20.09
C ASN A 5 -21.12 -13.94 20.69
N ILE A 6 -21.37 -12.65 20.48
CA ILE A 6 -20.55 -11.54 21.00
C ILE A 6 -21.41 -10.70 21.96
N GLY A 7 -20.81 -10.27 23.08
CA GLY A 7 -21.44 -9.39 24.07
C GLY A 7 -21.97 -10.09 25.32
N LEU A 8 -22.71 -9.33 26.13
CA LEU A 8 -23.26 -9.81 27.41
C LEU A 8 -24.61 -10.52 27.22
N SER A 9 -24.81 -11.64 27.91
CA SER A 9 -26.11 -12.35 27.93
C SER A 9 -27.24 -11.44 28.42
N THR A 10 -26.99 -10.66 29.48
CA THR A 10 -27.87 -9.60 30.00
C THR A 10 -27.07 -8.39 30.46
N ALA A 11 -27.64 -7.18 30.36
CA ALA A 11 -27.03 -5.98 30.93
C ALA A 11 -27.19 -5.91 32.46
N ARG A 12 -28.15 -6.65 33.03
CA ARG A 12 -28.39 -6.72 34.47
C ARG A 12 -27.20 -7.36 35.18
N GLY A 13 -26.72 -6.70 36.24
CA GLY A 13 -25.54 -7.17 37.00
C GLY A 13 -24.19 -6.76 36.40
N SER A 14 -24.16 -6.18 35.20
CA SER A 14 -22.91 -5.66 34.59
C SER A 14 -22.52 -4.26 35.08
N GLY A 15 -23.43 -3.55 35.75
CA GLY A 15 -23.20 -2.16 36.19
C GLY A 15 -23.13 -1.14 35.05
N THR A 16 -23.44 -1.53 33.81
CA THR A 16 -23.41 -0.67 32.61
C THR A 16 -24.69 -0.81 31.79
N ASN A 17 -24.84 0.01 30.74
CA ASN A 17 -25.95 -0.07 29.80
C ASN A 17 -25.87 -1.24 28.81
N GLY A 18 -24.77 -2.00 28.80
CA GLY A 18 -24.58 -3.13 27.87
C GLY A 18 -24.32 -2.74 26.42
N PHE A 19 -23.86 -1.51 26.16
CA PHE A 19 -23.51 -1.06 24.81
C PHE A 19 -22.25 -1.77 24.29
N ILE A 20 -22.35 -2.39 23.11
CA ILE A 20 -21.28 -3.18 22.50
C ILE A 20 -20.86 -2.50 21.19
N GLN A 21 -19.57 -2.17 21.07
CA GLN A 21 -18.98 -1.60 19.86
C GLN A 21 -18.05 -2.62 19.20
N ARG A 22 -18.02 -2.64 17.86
CA ARG A 22 -17.01 -3.40 17.11
C ARG A 22 -15.62 -2.83 17.41
N ASN A 23 -14.61 -3.70 17.53
CA ASN A 23 -13.23 -3.25 17.61
C ASN A 23 -12.79 -2.68 16.23
N SER A 24 -12.34 -1.42 16.20
CA SER A 24 -11.82 -0.75 14.99
C SER A 24 -10.39 -1.14 14.66
N ALA A 25 -9.59 -1.51 15.67
CA ALA A 25 -8.23 -2.03 15.53
C ALA A 25 -8.18 -3.54 15.28
N SER A 26 -9.31 -4.24 15.42
CA SER A 26 -9.44 -5.61 14.94
C SER A 26 -9.34 -5.57 13.43
N LEU A 27 -8.12 -5.75 12.92
CA LEU A 27 -7.88 -6.02 11.52
C LEU A 27 -8.74 -7.22 11.16
N ALA A 28 -9.75 -7.00 10.31
CA ALA A 28 -10.44 -8.11 9.74
C ALA A 28 -9.35 -8.87 8.96
N VAL A 29 -9.08 -10.12 9.33
CA VAL A 29 -8.30 -11.05 8.52
C VAL A 29 -9.16 -11.39 7.31
N ARG A 30 -9.54 -10.38 6.53
CA ARG A 30 -10.08 -10.49 5.20
C ARG A 30 -8.86 -10.70 4.34
N SER A 31 -8.57 -11.97 4.07
CA SER A 31 -8.35 -12.43 2.70
C SER A 31 -7.58 -11.46 1.81
N GLY A 32 -6.32 -11.21 2.15
CA GLY A 32 -5.34 -10.64 1.24
C GLY A 32 -5.54 -9.18 0.81
N PRO A 33 -4.66 -8.69 -0.08
CA PRO A 33 -4.58 -7.29 -0.49
C PRO A 33 -5.86 -6.76 -1.16
N PRO A 34 -6.00 -5.43 -1.34
CA PRO A 34 -7.08 -4.83 -2.13
C PRO A 34 -7.03 -5.38 -3.56
N GLY A 35 -7.91 -6.34 -3.87
CA GLY A 35 -7.81 -7.18 -5.06
C GLY A 35 -8.15 -8.65 -4.84
N GLY A 36 -8.34 -9.08 -3.59
CA GLY A 36 -8.94 -10.37 -3.26
C GLY A 36 -8.02 -11.55 -3.49
N PHE A 37 -7.23 -11.90 -2.49
CA PHE A 37 -6.73 -13.27 -2.33
C PHE A 37 -7.21 -13.80 -0.99
N GLY A 38 -8.48 -14.23 -1.00
CA GLY A 38 -9.05 -15.07 0.03
C GLY A 38 -8.65 -16.49 -0.17
N GLY A 39 -7.59 -16.87 0.53
CA GLY A 39 -7.16 -18.24 0.68
C GLY A 39 -5.92 -18.23 1.51
N GLN A 40 -5.80 -19.16 2.45
CA GLN A 40 -4.50 -19.55 2.95
C GLN A 40 -3.67 -19.89 1.71
N GLN A 41 -2.72 -19.03 1.31
CA GLN A 41 -1.75 -19.42 0.29
C GLN A 41 -1.10 -20.68 0.85
N SER A 42 -1.27 -21.78 0.13
CA SER A 42 -0.58 -23.01 0.49
C SER A 42 0.93 -22.75 0.39
N TYR A 43 1.74 -23.47 1.15
CA TYR A 43 3.19 -23.36 1.05
C TYR A 43 3.67 -23.55 -0.41
N GLU A 44 2.95 -24.37 -1.17
CA GLU A 44 3.14 -24.58 -2.61
C GLU A 44 2.91 -23.30 -3.45
N ASP A 45 1.91 -22.48 -3.12
CA ASP A 45 1.66 -21.21 -3.83
C ASP A 45 2.81 -20.21 -3.61
N TYR A 46 3.34 -20.16 -2.38
CA TYR A 46 4.50 -19.34 -2.03
C TYR A 46 5.76 -19.77 -2.79
N LEU A 47 6.03 -21.09 -2.85
CA LEU A 47 7.15 -21.64 -3.62
C LEU A 47 7.01 -21.33 -5.12
N ASN A 48 5.79 -21.46 -5.67
CA ASN A 48 5.50 -21.12 -7.06
C ASN A 48 5.64 -19.61 -7.34
N GLU A 49 5.41 -18.75 -6.35
CA GLU A 49 5.60 -17.30 -6.49
C GLU A 49 7.09 -16.92 -6.49
N ILE A 50 7.91 -17.56 -5.66
CA ILE A 50 9.37 -17.38 -5.65
C ILE A 50 10.03 -17.96 -6.91
N ALA A 51 9.50 -19.06 -7.43
CA ALA A 51 10.03 -19.71 -8.63
C ALA A 51 9.74 -18.94 -9.92
N LYS A 52 8.84 -17.93 -9.90
CA LYS A 52 8.57 -17.09 -11.06
C LYS A 52 9.76 -16.16 -11.34
N PRO A 53 10.15 -15.97 -12.60
CA PRO A 53 11.15 -14.96 -12.95
C PRO A 53 10.68 -13.59 -12.48
N PRO A 54 11.60 -12.72 -12.03
CA PRO A 54 11.25 -11.39 -11.57
C PRO A 54 10.47 -10.65 -12.65
N ILE A 55 9.29 -10.14 -12.28
CA ILE A 55 8.48 -9.33 -13.18
C ILE A 55 9.19 -7.99 -13.35
N HIS A 56 9.95 -7.85 -14.44
CA HIS A 56 10.53 -6.58 -14.83
C HIS A 56 9.41 -5.64 -15.29
N ARG A 57 9.02 -4.71 -14.42
CA ARG A 57 8.16 -3.59 -14.82
C ARG A 57 8.99 -2.61 -15.63
N ASN A 58 8.46 -2.19 -16.77
CA ASN A 58 9.08 -1.12 -17.54
C ASN A 58 9.17 0.16 -16.69
N PRO A 59 10.23 0.97 -16.87
CA PRO A 59 10.32 2.27 -16.22
C PRO A 59 9.11 3.15 -16.54
N ASP A 60 8.73 4.00 -15.59
CA ASP A 60 7.63 4.95 -15.78
C ASP A 60 7.97 5.95 -16.90
N ALA A 61 7.08 6.07 -17.89
CA ALA A 61 7.26 6.95 -19.03
C ALA A 61 7.39 8.44 -18.62
N GLY A 62 6.68 8.86 -17.56
CA GLY A 62 6.76 10.23 -17.03
C GLY A 62 8.13 10.54 -16.42
N ILE A 63 8.75 9.55 -15.76
CA ILE A 63 10.12 9.70 -15.23
C ILE A 63 11.13 9.85 -16.39
N LEU A 64 11.01 9.02 -17.42
CA LEU A 64 11.89 9.09 -18.59
C LEU A 64 11.76 10.41 -19.36
N GLU A 65 10.55 10.95 -19.49
CA GLU A 65 10.33 12.26 -20.12
C GLU A 65 10.92 13.39 -19.27
N HIS A 66 10.74 13.33 -17.96
CA HIS A 66 11.27 14.31 -17.02
C HIS A 66 12.81 14.38 -17.07
N GLU A 67 13.50 13.22 -17.09
CA GLU A 67 14.96 13.20 -17.24
C GLU A 67 15.43 13.81 -18.56
N ARG A 68 14.73 13.54 -19.67
CA ARG A 68 15.05 14.15 -20.97
C ARG A 68 14.93 15.67 -20.94
N LYS A 69 13.87 16.22 -20.35
CA LYS A 69 13.68 17.67 -20.22
C LYS A 69 14.76 18.29 -19.33
N ARG A 70 15.01 17.67 -18.18
CA ARG A 70 16.03 18.12 -17.21
C ARG A 70 17.42 18.19 -17.83
N GLN A 71 17.80 17.23 -18.68
CA GLN A 71 19.09 17.27 -19.39
C GLN A 71 19.25 18.49 -20.30
N VAL A 72 18.17 18.94 -20.94
CA VAL A 72 18.20 20.15 -21.78
C VAL A 72 18.30 21.39 -20.91
N GLU A 73 17.50 21.47 -19.84
CA GLU A 73 17.53 22.59 -18.89
C GLU A 73 18.91 22.80 -18.27
N ILE A 74 19.57 21.71 -17.87
CA ILE A 74 20.93 21.75 -17.34
C ILE A 74 21.90 22.36 -18.35
N LYS A 75 21.87 21.90 -19.62
CA LYS A 75 22.75 22.44 -20.67
C LYS A 75 22.50 23.93 -20.92
N CYS A 76 21.24 24.36 -20.90
CA CYS A 76 20.90 25.78 -21.04
C CYS A 76 21.45 26.61 -19.88
N LEU A 77 21.39 26.07 -18.66
CA LEU A 77 21.89 26.73 -17.45
C LEU A 77 23.43 26.80 -17.47
N GLU A 78 24.10 25.69 -17.76
CA GLU A 78 25.56 25.63 -17.92
C GLU A 78 26.06 26.63 -18.96
N LEU A 79 25.39 26.72 -20.12
CA LEU A 79 25.74 27.69 -21.16
C LEU A 79 25.55 29.14 -20.70
N ARG A 80 24.48 29.42 -19.95
CA ARG A 80 24.24 30.77 -19.42
C ARG A 80 25.33 31.17 -18.43
N ASP A 81 25.67 30.29 -17.49
CA ASP A 81 26.70 30.54 -16.49
C ASP A 81 28.06 30.80 -17.17
N GLN A 82 28.40 30.04 -18.23
CA GLN A 82 29.61 30.28 -19.04
C GLN A 82 29.62 31.67 -19.68
N LEU A 83 28.49 32.09 -20.28
CA LEU A 83 28.39 33.41 -20.92
C LEU A 83 28.39 34.57 -19.91
N GLU A 84 27.90 34.35 -18.69
CA GLU A 84 27.97 35.33 -17.60
C GLU A 84 29.40 35.49 -17.08
N ASP A 85 30.19 34.41 -17.00
CA ASP A 85 31.59 34.47 -16.58
C ASP A 85 32.52 35.11 -17.65
N GLU A 86 32.17 34.98 -18.93
CA GLU A 86 32.93 35.55 -20.05
C GLU A 86 32.62 37.04 -20.35
N GLY A 87 31.56 37.60 -19.76
CA GLY A 87 31.10 38.99 -19.96
C GLY A 87 31.56 39.98 -18.89
#